data_AF-A0A7H9BVM4-F1
#
_entry.id   AF-A0A7H9BVM4-F1
#
_cell.length_a   1.000
_cell.length_b   1.000
_cell.length_c   1.000
_cell.angle_alpha   90.00
_cell.angle_beta   90.00
_cell.angle_gamma   90.00
#
_symmetry.space_group_name_H-M   'P 1'
#
loop_
_entity.id
_entity.type
_entity.pdbx_description
1 polymer ?
#
loop_
_entity_poly.entity_id
_entity_poly.type
_entity_poly.pdbx_seq_one_letter_code
_entity_poly.pdbx_strand_id
1 'polypeptide(L)' 'MSGASYREIAGAIYGADRVRAEAWKTSALRDAVMGFVRDARAMIGGGYRRLLRRRRRK' A
#
# COMPACT_ATOMS: atom_id res chain seq x y z
N MET A 1 5.38 -5.25 18.78
CA MET A 1 5.17 -5.88 17.44
C MET A 1 5.93 -5.08 16.40
N SER A 2 7.01 -5.63 15.84
CA SER A 2 7.72 -5.03 14.71
C SER A 2 6.92 -5.31 13.43
N GLY A 3 6.23 -4.29 12.91
CA GLY A 3 5.57 -4.38 11.60
C GLY A 3 6.59 -4.40 10.46
N ALA A 4 6.18 -4.89 9.30
CA ALA A 4 7.00 -4.86 8.10
C ALA A 4 7.33 -3.41 7.69
N SER A 5 8.56 -3.20 7.22
CA SER A 5 8.99 -1.95 6.59
C SER A 5 8.34 -1.78 5.22
N TYR A 6 8.26 -0.54 4.73
CA TYR A 6 7.77 -0.26 3.38
C TYR A 6 8.55 -1.00 2.29
N ARG A 7 9.84 -1.28 2.50
CA ARG A 7 10.67 -2.00 1.53
C ARG A 7 10.32 -3.49 1.48
N GLU A 8 10.03 -4.09 2.63
CA GLU A 8 9.56 -5.48 2.69
C GLU A 8 8.16 -5.62 2.08
N ILE A 9 7.27 -4.67 2.34
CA ILE A 9 5.96 -4.60 1.68
C ILE A 9 6.14 -4.45 0.16
N ALA A 10 7.05 -3.58 -0.29
CA ALA A 10 7.36 -3.45 -1.71
C ALA A 10 7.88 -4.75 -2.31
N GLY A 11 8.75 -5.48 -1.60
CA GLY A 11 9.27 -6.76 -2.04
C GLY A 11 8.17 -7.83 -2.19
N ALA A 12 7.18 -7.82 -1.30
CA ALA A 12 6.04 -8.72 -1.38
C ALA A 12 5.08 -8.39 -2.54
N ILE A 13 4.91 -7.11 -2.90
CA ILE A 13 4.00 -6.67 -3.96
C ILE A 13 4.64 -6.72 -5.35
N TYR A 14 5.88 -6.25 -5.47
CA TYR A 14 6.55 -6.02 -6.76
C TYR A 14 7.71 -6.98 -7.04
N GLY A 15 8.06 -7.84 -6.08
CA GLY A 15 9.23 -8.71 -6.13
C GLY A 15 10.49 -8.04 -5.60
N ALA A 16 11.29 -8.78 -4.84
CA ALA A 16 12.53 -8.28 -4.24
C ALA A 16 13.55 -7.83 -5.29
N ASP A 17 13.65 -8.51 -6.42
CA ASP A 17 14.59 -8.17 -7.50
C ASP A 17 14.31 -6.80 -8.10
N ARG A 18 13.03 -6.51 -8.37
CA ARG A 18 12.60 -5.21 -8.88
C ARG A 18 12.88 -4.08 -7.89
N VAL A 19 12.63 -4.32 -6.60
CA VAL A 19 12.91 -3.34 -5.54
C VAL A 19 14.40 -3.11 -5.32
N ARG A 20 15.25 -4.09 -5.67
CA ARG A 20 16.72 -3.96 -5.61
C ARG A 20 17.33 -3.30 -6.84
N ALA A 21 16.65 -3.30 -7.98
CA ALA A 21 17.16 -2.76 -9.24
C ALA A 21 17.34 -1.22 -9.22
N GLU A 22 16.63 -0.51 -8.34
CA GLU A 22 16.67 0.96 -8.25
C GLU A 22 17.02 1.44 -6.83
N ALA A 23 17.50 2.70 -6.74
CA ALA A 23 17.75 3.34 -5.46
C ALA A 23 16.45 3.55 -4.66
N TRP A 24 16.32 2.89 -3.51
CA TRP A 24 15.07 2.84 -2.74
C TRP A 24 14.51 4.22 -2.32
N LYS A 25 15.36 5.18 -1.92
CA LYS A 25 14.89 6.46 -1.36
C LYS A 25 14.19 7.35 -2.40
N THR A 26 14.51 7.19 -3.68
CA THR A 26 14.01 7.99 -4.80
C THR A 26 13.19 7.15 -5.79
N SER A 27 12.95 5.87 -5.49
CA SER A 27 12.22 4.98 -6.39
C SER A 27 10.71 5.25 -6.33
N ALA A 28 10.07 5.23 -7.50
CA ALA A 28 8.61 5.33 -7.63
C ALA A 28 7.88 4.19 -6.88
N LEU A 29 8.53 3.03 -6.68
CA LEU A 29 7.96 1.92 -5.91
C LEU A 29 7.76 2.29 -4.43
N ARG A 30 8.67 3.11 -3.88
CA ARG A 30 8.53 3.61 -2.51
C ARG A 30 7.29 4.49 -2.39
N ASP A 31 7.12 5.43 -3.32
CA ASP A 31 5.98 6.34 -3.32
C ASP A 31 4.65 5.59 -3.50
N ALA A 32 4.63 4.60 -4.40
CA ALA A 32 3.48 3.72 -4.60
C ALA A 32 3.11 2.96 -3.32
N VAL A 33 4.09 2.38 -2.61
CA VAL A 33 3.84 1.66 -1.35
C VAL A 33 3.39 2.61 -0.23
N MET A 34 3.97 3.80 -0.12
CA MET A 34 3.52 4.79 0.86
C MET A 34 2.06 5.21 0.61
N GLY A 35 1.69 5.41 -0.66
CA GLY A 35 0.31 5.66 -1.07
C GLY A 35 -0.61 4.50 -0.70
N PHE A 36 -0.23 3.28 -1.06
CA PHE A 36 -0.98 2.06 -0.72
C PHE A 36 -1.23 1.92 0.78
N VAL A 37 -0.20 2.10 1.62
CA VAL A 37 -0.34 1.97 3.08
C VAL A 37 -1.20 3.07 3.66
N ARG A 38 -1.10 4.31 3.16
CA ARG A 38 -1.99 5.40 3.55
C ARG A 38 -3.44 5.07 3.24
N ASP A 39 -3.72 4.58 2.04
CA ASP A 39 -5.08 4.24 1.62
C ASP A 39 -5.62 3.03 2.39
N ALA A 40 -4.78 2.01 2.63
CA ALA A 40 -5.12 0.85 3.46
C ALA A 40 -5.48 1.25 4.90
N ARG A 41 -4.73 2.19 5.50
CA ARG A 41 -5.07 2.73 6.83
C ARG A 41 -6.39 3.48 6.82
N ALA A 42 -6.65 4.29 5.79
CA ALA A 42 -7.94 4.98 5.63
C ALA A 42 -9.09 3.98 5.47
N MET A 43 -8.85 2.85 4.79
CA MET A 43 -9.80 1.76 4.66
C MET A 43 -10.10 1.11 6.01
N ILE A 44 -9.07 0.74 6.79
CA ILE A 44 -9.21 0.16 8.14
C ILE A 44 -9.94 1.13 9.07
N GLY A 45 -9.67 2.43 8.97
CA GLY A 45 -10.35 3.49 9.74
C GLY A 45 -11.84 3.71 9.42
N GLY A 46 -12.47 2.80 8.65
CA GLY A 46 -13.90 2.87 8.31
C GLY A 46 -14.19 3.27 6.87
N GLY A 47 -13.16 3.54 6.06
CA GLY A 47 -13.31 3.84 4.63
C GLY A 47 -14.05 2.74 3.85
N TYR A 48 -13.95 1.48 4.28
CA TYR A 48 -14.67 0.34 3.69
C TYR A 48 -16.20 0.54 3.67
N ARG A 49 -16.78 1.27 4.62
CA ARG A 49 -18.23 1.52 4.68
C ARG A 49 -18.73 2.28 3.45
N ARG A 50 -17.88 3.13 2.83
CA ARG A 50 -18.24 3.85 1.59
C ARG A 50 -18.39 2.92 0.39
N LEU A 51 -17.56 1.87 0.30
CA LEU A 51 -17.68 0.86 -0.75
C LEU A 51 -19.02 0.12 -0.64
N LEU A 52 -19.42 -0.21 0.59
CA LEU A 52 -20.68 -0.92 0.85
C LEU A 52 -21.92 -0.03 0.67
N ARG A 53 -21.83 1.28 0.96
CA ARG A 53 -22.93 2.23 0.75
C ARG A 53 -23.29 2.43 -0.72
N ARG A 54 -22.31 2.40 -1.63
CA ARG A 54 -22.56 2.58 -3.08
C ARG A 54 -23.42 1.47 -3.68
N ARG A 55 -23.39 0.25 -3.12
CA ARG A 55 -24.12 -0.91 -3.63
C ARG A 55 -25.62 -0.92 -3.26
N ARG A 56 -26.10 0.06 -2.49
CA ARG A 56 -27.49 0.15 -2.01
C ARG A 56 -28.34 1.16 -2.79
N ARG A 57 -27.87 1.66 -3.94
CA ARG A 57 -28.75 2.34 -4.89
C ARG A 57 -29.49 1.26 -5.69
N LYS A 58 -30.82 1.23 -5.51
CA LYS A 58 -31.76 0.50 -6.36
C LYS A 58 -31.64 0.98 -7.80
#